data_AF-A0A3Q0G4E0-F1
#
_entry.id   AF-A0A3Q0G4E0-F1
#
_cell.length_a   1.000
_cell.length_b   1.000
_cell.length_c   1.000
_cell.angle_alpha   90.00
_cell.angle_beta   90.00
_cell.angle_gamma   90.00
#
_symmetry.space_group_name_H-M   'P 1'
#
loop_
_entity.id
_entity.type
_entity.pdbx_description
1 polymer ?
#
loop_
_entity_poly.entity_id
_entity_poly.type
_entity_poly.pdbx_seq_one_letter_code
_entity_poly.pdbx_strand_id
1 'polypeptide(L)'
;MTKTFLEVMERNATWYLVDSRWFKQWKKYVGFDSWDKYQMGDQNVYPGPIDNSGLLKDGDSQSLKEHLIDELDYILLPTEGWNKLVSWYTLMEGQEPIARKVVEQGMFVKHCKVEVYLTELKLCENGNMNNVVTRRFSKADTIDTIEKEIRKIFNIPSEKETRLWNKYMSNTFEPLNKPDSTIQDAGLYQGQILVIEQKNEDGTWPRGPSTPKSPGASNFSTLPKISPSLSNNYNNINNRNVKNSNYCLPSYTAYKNYDYSEPGRHNEQPGLCGLSNLGNTCFMNSAIQKTRKWN
;
A
#
# COMPACT_ATOMS: atom_id res chain seq x y z
N MET A 1 37.75 1.99 17.43
CA MET A 1 37.20 3.14 16.67
C MET A 1 35.86 2.71 16.08
N THR A 2 34.87 2.44 16.93
CA THR A 2 33.63 1.74 16.59
C THR A 2 32.44 2.55 17.09
N LYS A 3 32.36 3.81 16.66
CA LYS A 3 31.25 4.70 16.99
C LYS A 3 31.10 5.80 15.94
N THR A 4 30.80 5.41 14.71
CA THR A 4 30.39 6.34 13.65
C THR A 4 29.71 5.52 12.56
N PHE A 5 28.67 6.08 11.92
CA PHE A 5 27.87 5.49 10.83
C PHE A 5 26.65 4.62 11.20
N LEU A 6 25.94 4.91 12.31
CA LEU A 6 24.48 4.97 12.17
C LEU A 6 24.15 6.43 11.87
N GLU A 7 24.49 6.84 10.65
CA GLU A 7 24.09 8.16 10.15
C GLU A 7 22.57 8.15 10.09
N VAL A 8 21.95 9.07 10.83
CA VAL A 8 20.49 9.17 10.87
C VAL A 8 20.03 9.54 9.46
N MET A 9 19.10 8.76 8.90
CA MET A 9 18.53 9.11 7.60
C MET A 9 17.73 10.40 7.74
N GLU A 10 18.23 11.47 7.14
CA GLU A 10 17.55 12.76 7.09
C GLU A 10 16.74 12.90 5.79
N ARG A 11 15.56 13.52 5.87
CA ARG A 11 14.70 13.76 4.70
C ARG A 11 15.50 14.49 3.61
N ASN A 12 15.34 14.08 2.35
CA ASN A 12 16.03 14.61 1.16
C ASN A 12 17.55 14.37 1.10
N ALA A 13 18.15 13.71 2.08
CA ALA A 13 19.53 13.27 2.00
C ALA A 13 19.72 12.30 0.82
N THR A 14 20.93 12.32 0.23
CA THR A 14 21.29 11.45 -0.88
C THR A 14 22.10 10.26 -0.36
N TRP A 15 21.66 9.07 -0.73
CA TRP A 15 22.33 7.80 -0.44
C TRP A 15 22.63 7.05 -1.74
N TYR A 16 23.62 6.18 -1.71
CA TYR A 16 24.13 5.48 -2.87
C TYR A 16 24.02 3.98 -2.68
N LEU A 17 23.53 3.29 -3.72
CA LEU A 17 23.51 1.83 -3.74
C LEU A 17 24.89 1.31 -4.17
N VAL A 18 25.34 0.27 -3.48
CA VAL A 18 26.53 -0.51 -3.85
C VAL A 18 26.17 -1.98 -3.89
N ASP A 19 26.59 -2.69 -4.93
CA ASP A 19 26.38 -4.13 -5.04
C ASP A 19 26.94 -4.87 -3.80
N SER A 20 26.11 -5.72 -3.19
CA SER A 20 26.48 -6.39 -1.95
C SER A 20 27.66 -7.35 -2.13
N ARG A 21 27.88 -7.88 -3.35
CA ARG A 21 29.02 -8.76 -3.66
C ARG A 21 30.33 -7.97 -3.58
N TRP A 22 30.38 -6.80 -4.23
CA TRP A 22 31.54 -5.91 -4.16
C TRP A 22 31.79 -5.47 -2.72
N PHE A 23 30.74 -5.08 -1.99
CA PHE A 23 30.90 -4.62 -0.60
C PHE A 23 31.34 -5.74 0.34
N LYS A 24 30.81 -6.97 0.20
CA LYS A 24 31.27 -8.15 0.95
C LYS A 24 32.75 -8.45 0.68
N GLN A 25 33.20 -8.30 -0.55
CA GLN A 25 34.60 -8.47 -0.93
C GLN A 25 35.49 -7.40 -0.28
N TRP A 26 35.06 -6.13 -0.32
CA TRP A 26 35.73 -5.03 0.36
C TRP A 26 35.84 -5.26 1.87
N LYS A 27 34.77 -5.73 2.54
CA LYS A 27 34.78 -6.04 3.97
C LYS A 27 35.85 -7.07 4.35
N LYS A 28 36.03 -8.11 3.53
CA LYS A 28 37.11 -9.11 3.73
C LYS A 28 38.49 -8.48 3.57
N TYR A 29 38.67 -7.69 2.51
CA TYR A 29 39.94 -7.02 2.22
C TYR A 29 40.40 -6.10 3.35
N VAL A 30 39.48 -5.34 3.96
CA VAL A 30 39.82 -4.40 5.06
C VAL A 30 39.68 -5.01 6.45
N GLY A 31 39.27 -6.28 6.57
CA GLY A 31 38.99 -6.93 7.84
C GLY A 31 37.91 -6.21 8.66
N PHE A 32 36.85 -5.74 7.98
CA PHE A 32 35.78 -4.94 8.57
C PHE A 32 35.05 -5.69 9.69
N ASP A 33 34.66 -6.93 9.41
CA ASP A 33 34.06 -7.82 10.41
C ASP A 33 35.19 -8.42 11.26
N SER A 34 35.15 -8.20 12.57
CA SER A 34 36.27 -8.40 13.50
C SER A 34 36.82 -9.83 13.59
N TRP A 35 36.10 -10.83 13.07
CA TRP A 35 36.44 -12.25 13.13
C TRP A 35 37.14 -12.78 11.87
N ASP A 36 37.14 -12.06 10.76
CA ASP A 36 37.72 -12.50 9.47
C ASP A 36 38.91 -11.62 9.05
N LYS A 37 40.00 -11.68 9.82
CA LYS A 37 41.23 -10.91 9.55
C LYS A 37 42.31 -11.67 8.79
N TYR A 38 42.10 -12.96 8.52
CA TYR A 38 43.11 -13.80 7.87
C TYR A 38 43.41 -13.36 6.44
N GLN A 39 42.42 -12.80 5.75
CA GLN A 39 42.54 -12.32 4.36
C GLN A 39 42.76 -10.79 4.28
N MET A 40 42.91 -10.11 5.42
CA MET A 40 43.04 -8.65 5.44
C MET A 40 44.29 -8.20 4.67
N GLY A 41 44.11 -7.33 3.69
CA GLY A 41 45.17 -6.83 2.82
C GLY A 41 45.66 -7.82 1.74
N ASP A 42 45.10 -9.03 1.66
CA ASP A 42 45.46 -10.00 0.61
C ASP A 42 44.94 -9.52 -0.75
N GLN A 43 45.82 -9.52 -1.76
CA GLN A 43 45.50 -9.14 -3.13
C GLN A 43 44.45 -10.07 -3.76
N ASN A 44 44.36 -11.33 -3.31
CA ASN A 44 43.34 -12.28 -3.78
C ASN A 44 41.91 -11.83 -3.43
N VAL A 45 41.77 -10.96 -2.42
CA VAL A 45 40.48 -10.44 -1.98
C VAL A 45 40.33 -8.94 -2.26
N TYR A 46 41.26 -8.33 -3.00
CA TYR A 46 41.12 -6.94 -3.44
C TYR A 46 39.85 -6.77 -4.28
N PRO A 47 38.94 -5.86 -3.91
CA PRO A 47 37.62 -5.78 -4.55
C PRO A 47 37.65 -5.16 -5.95
N GLY A 48 38.73 -4.49 -6.35
CA GLY A 48 38.79 -3.73 -7.60
C GLY A 48 37.87 -2.50 -7.61
N PRO A 49 37.65 -1.88 -8.78
CA PRO A 49 36.69 -0.80 -8.96
C PRO A 49 35.29 -1.18 -8.50
N ILE A 50 34.54 -0.21 -7.98
CA ILE A 50 33.14 -0.42 -7.58
C ILE A 50 32.36 -0.86 -8.81
N ASP A 51 31.77 -2.05 -8.74
CA ASP A 51 30.99 -2.62 -9.82
C ASP A 51 29.54 -2.83 -9.37
N ASN A 52 28.62 -2.06 -9.96
CA ASN A 52 27.18 -2.16 -9.74
C ASN A 52 26.44 -2.85 -10.88
N SER A 53 27.14 -3.50 -11.83
CA SER A 53 26.54 -4.18 -12.97
C SER A 53 25.50 -5.23 -12.56
N GLY A 54 25.71 -5.89 -11.42
CA GLY A 54 24.77 -6.85 -10.84
C GLY A 54 23.39 -6.25 -10.53
N LEU A 55 23.31 -4.94 -10.27
CA LEU A 55 22.09 -4.20 -9.94
C LEU A 55 21.38 -3.62 -11.17
N LEU A 56 22.05 -3.51 -12.31
CA LEU A 56 21.60 -2.78 -13.50
C LEU A 56 20.99 -3.72 -14.56
N LYS A 57 19.98 -3.26 -15.30
CA LYS A 57 19.35 -4.04 -16.38
C LYS A 57 20.31 -4.22 -17.55
N ASP A 58 20.23 -5.35 -18.25
CA ASP A 58 21.11 -5.64 -19.39
C ASP A 58 20.90 -4.60 -20.51
N GLY A 59 21.99 -4.00 -20.99
CA GLY A 59 21.96 -3.01 -22.07
C GLY A 59 21.59 -1.58 -21.66
N ASP A 60 21.33 -1.33 -20.37
CA ASP A 60 21.08 0.02 -19.82
C ASP A 60 21.83 0.18 -18.50
N SER A 61 22.94 0.92 -18.52
CA SER A 61 23.80 1.16 -17.36
C SER A 61 23.20 2.12 -16.32
N GLN A 62 21.99 2.65 -16.55
CA GLN A 62 21.31 3.58 -15.63
C GLN A 62 20.05 2.98 -15.01
N SER A 63 19.42 2.01 -15.67
CA SER A 63 18.19 1.38 -15.16
C SER A 63 18.47 0.28 -14.13
N LEU A 64 17.92 0.45 -12.92
CA LEU A 64 17.98 -0.54 -11.86
C LEU A 64 17.06 -1.74 -12.16
N LYS A 65 17.53 -2.97 -11.87
CA LYS A 65 16.69 -4.17 -11.82
C LYS A 65 15.56 -3.96 -10.80
N GLU A 66 14.44 -4.62 -11.03
CA GLU A 66 13.29 -4.57 -10.12
C GLU A 66 13.46 -5.58 -8.98
N HIS A 67 12.78 -5.32 -7.87
CA HIS A 67 12.72 -6.22 -6.71
C HIS A 67 14.07 -6.52 -6.01
N LEU A 68 15.05 -5.62 -6.12
CA LEU A 68 16.28 -5.71 -5.33
C LEU A 68 15.97 -5.49 -3.84
N ILE A 69 16.62 -6.29 -3.00
CA ILE A 69 16.39 -6.34 -1.57
C ILE A 69 17.58 -5.70 -0.83
N ASP A 70 17.27 -4.74 0.05
CA ASP A 70 18.21 -4.08 0.93
C ASP A 70 18.96 -5.09 1.81
N GLU A 71 20.26 -4.88 2.02
CA GLU A 71 21.22 -5.76 2.72
C GLU A 71 21.44 -7.16 2.09
N LEU A 72 20.66 -7.55 1.08
CA LEU A 72 20.83 -8.79 0.35
C LEU A 72 21.55 -8.56 -0.98
N ASP A 73 20.97 -7.72 -1.84
CA ASP A 73 21.45 -7.44 -3.20
C ASP A 73 22.34 -6.21 -3.25
N TYR A 74 21.99 -5.18 -2.47
CA TYR A 74 22.77 -3.95 -2.33
C TYR A 74 22.90 -3.55 -0.87
N ILE A 75 23.83 -2.64 -0.61
CA ILE A 75 23.92 -1.88 0.63
C ILE A 75 23.75 -0.40 0.32
N LEU A 76 23.35 0.37 1.32
CA LEU A 76 23.16 1.81 1.22
C LEU A 76 24.30 2.54 1.93
N LEU A 77 24.95 3.46 1.23
CA LEU A 77 25.97 4.34 1.80
C LEU A 77 25.52 5.80 1.82
N PRO A 78 25.84 6.54 2.90
CA PRO A 78 25.73 7.98 2.88
C PRO A 78 26.73 8.58 1.90
N THR A 79 26.52 9.84 1.54
CA THR A 79 27.34 10.56 0.56
C THR A 79 28.84 10.54 0.92
N GLU A 80 29.18 10.71 2.20
CA GLU A 80 30.59 10.67 2.64
C GLU A 80 31.22 9.29 2.40
N GLY A 81 30.50 8.22 2.77
CA GLY A 81 30.96 6.83 2.59
C GLY A 81 31.17 6.48 1.12
N TRP A 82 30.21 6.85 0.27
CA TRP A 82 30.32 6.68 -1.18
C TRP A 82 31.55 7.39 -1.76
N ASN A 83 31.74 8.68 -1.44
CA ASN A 83 32.84 9.47 -1.97
C ASN A 83 34.21 8.92 -1.57
N LYS A 84 34.36 8.42 -0.33
CA LYS A 84 35.61 7.76 0.10
C LYS A 84 35.88 6.50 -0.70
N LEU A 85 34.89 5.63 -0.89
CA LEU A 85 35.08 4.40 -1.65
C LEU A 85 35.43 4.68 -3.11
N VAL A 86 34.75 5.63 -3.76
CA VAL A 86 35.08 6.03 -5.14
C VAL A 86 36.49 6.61 -5.20
N SER A 87 36.91 7.41 -4.23
CA SER A 87 38.28 7.96 -4.19
C SER A 87 39.35 6.88 -4.03
N TRP A 88 39.05 5.77 -3.35
CA TRP A 88 40.02 4.70 -3.07
C TRP A 88 40.06 3.61 -4.13
N TYR A 89 38.91 3.29 -4.73
CA TYR A 89 38.76 2.14 -5.61
C TYR A 89 38.35 2.51 -7.03
N THR A 90 37.91 3.75 -7.27
CA THR A 90 37.24 4.20 -8.51
C THR A 90 35.90 3.51 -8.76
N LEU A 91 35.11 4.07 -9.67
CA LEU A 91 33.89 3.45 -10.18
C LEU A 91 34.21 2.75 -11.50
N MET A 92 33.61 1.58 -11.74
CA MET A 92 33.77 0.86 -13.01
C MET A 92 33.45 1.78 -14.20
N GLU A 93 34.30 1.71 -15.23
CA GLU A 93 34.18 2.54 -16.42
C GLU A 93 32.81 2.35 -17.10
N GLY A 94 32.17 3.46 -17.49
CA GLY A 94 30.84 3.46 -18.12
C GLY A 94 29.66 3.33 -17.15
N GLN A 95 29.88 3.18 -15.83
CA GLN A 95 28.83 3.23 -14.82
C GLN A 95 28.69 4.62 -14.20
N GLU A 96 27.47 4.95 -13.76
CA GLU A 96 27.17 6.16 -12.99
C GLU A 96 26.77 5.81 -11.55
N PRO A 97 26.96 6.72 -10.57
CA PRO A 97 26.50 6.50 -9.21
C PRO A 97 24.99 6.26 -9.12
N ILE A 98 24.57 5.19 -8.44
CA ILE A 98 23.15 4.89 -8.22
C ILE A 98 22.64 5.66 -6.99
N ALA A 99 22.38 6.95 -7.19
CA ALA A 99 21.92 7.86 -6.14
C ALA A 99 20.40 7.78 -5.91
N ARG A 100 19.97 7.82 -4.64
CA ARG A 100 18.56 7.82 -4.23
C ARG A 100 18.32 8.78 -3.08
N LYS A 101 17.07 9.26 -2.97
CA LYS A 101 16.66 10.22 -1.96
C LYS A 101 16.00 9.53 -0.78
N VAL A 102 16.23 10.07 0.41
CA VAL A 102 15.50 9.69 1.62
C VAL A 102 14.14 10.40 1.63
N VAL A 103 13.08 9.63 1.84
CA VAL A 103 11.72 10.12 2.01
C VAL A 103 11.16 9.65 3.35
N GLU A 104 10.16 10.34 3.86
CA GLU A 104 9.41 9.85 5.01
C GLU A 104 8.41 8.79 4.57
N GLN A 105 8.45 7.65 5.25
CA GLN A 105 7.57 6.53 5.01
C GLN A 105 6.80 6.18 6.29
N GLY A 106 5.50 5.94 6.16
CA GLY A 106 4.62 5.39 7.20
C GLY A 106 3.22 6.02 7.15
N MET A 107 2.17 5.30 7.54
CA MET A 107 0.82 5.90 7.61
C MET A 107 0.52 6.56 8.97
N PHE A 108 1.07 6.01 10.05
CA PHE A 108 0.83 6.49 11.41
C PHE A 108 2.11 7.05 12.04
N VAL A 109 3.18 6.26 12.02
CA VAL A 109 4.50 6.67 12.47
C VAL A 109 5.40 6.78 11.24
N LYS A 110 5.88 7.99 10.98
CA LYS A 110 6.79 8.28 9.86
C LYS A 110 8.22 7.93 10.26
N HIS A 111 8.95 7.26 9.38
CA HIS A 111 10.37 7.01 9.49
C HIS A 111 11.04 7.39 8.17
N CYS A 112 12.25 7.94 8.24
CA CYS A 112 13.04 8.21 7.04
C CYS A 112 13.54 6.89 6.44
N LYS A 113 13.38 6.72 5.13
CA LYS A 113 13.90 5.59 4.37
C LYS A 113 14.36 6.04 2.99
N VAL A 114 15.42 5.44 2.47
CA VAL A 114 15.83 5.63 1.07
C VAL A 114 14.76 5.05 0.14
N GLU A 115 14.22 5.90 -0.74
CA GLU A 115 13.28 5.51 -1.78
C GLU A 115 14.04 5.00 -3.01
N VAL A 116 14.26 3.69 -3.06
CA VAL A 116 14.99 3.04 -4.16
C VAL A 116 14.14 2.96 -5.43
N TYR A 117 12.85 2.68 -5.28
CA TYR A 117 11.87 2.59 -6.36
C TYR A 117 10.77 3.61 -6.15
N LEU A 118 10.54 4.43 -7.18
CA LEU A 118 9.38 5.30 -7.26
C LEU A 118 8.11 4.48 -7.50
N THR A 119 6.97 5.02 -7.06
CA THR A 119 5.65 4.42 -7.30
C THR A 119 5.25 4.70 -8.74
N GLU A 120 5.07 3.64 -9.53
CA GLU A 120 4.52 3.74 -10.87
C GLU A 120 3.00 3.83 -10.82
N LEU A 121 2.43 4.86 -11.45
CA LEU A 121 0.98 5.07 -11.58
C LEU A 121 0.60 5.14 -13.06
N LYS A 122 -0.58 4.60 -13.37
CA LYS A 122 -1.20 4.59 -14.69
C LYS A 122 -2.23 5.70 -14.75
N LEU A 123 -2.08 6.63 -15.69
CA LEU A 123 -2.86 7.85 -15.76
C LEU A 123 -3.73 7.81 -17.02
N CYS A 124 -5.02 8.12 -16.91
CA CYS A 124 -5.88 8.26 -18.08
C CYS A 124 -7.00 9.29 -17.86
N GLU A 125 -7.60 9.73 -18.97
CA GLU A 125 -8.76 10.61 -18.94
C GLU A 125 -10.05 9.80 -18.88
N ASN A 126 -11.06 10.35 -18.22
CA ASN A 126 -12.38 9.73 -18.12
C ASN A 126 -13.02 9.43 -19.49
N GLY A 127 -12.85 10.32 -20.47
CA GLY A 127 -13.39 10.15 -21.82
C GLY A 127 -12.64 9.11 -22.66
N ASN A 128 -11.41 8.75 -22.29
CA ASN A 128 -10.59 7.79 -23.02
C ASN A 128 -9.72 6.97 -22.06
N MET A 129 -10.35 6.03 -21.37
CA MET A 129 -9.66 5.17 -20.39
C MET A 129 -8.68 4.16 -21.02
N ASN A 130 -8.70 3.99 -22.35
CA ASN A 130 -7.76 3.13 -23.07
C ASN A 130 -6.41 3.83 -23.32
N ASN A 131 -6.41 5.16 -23.36
CA ASN A 131 -5.18 5.94 -23.47
C ASN A 131 -4.50 6.08 -22.10
N VAL A 132 -3.79 5.02 -21.71
CA VAL A 132 -3.09 4.95 -20.42
C VAL A 132 -1.64 5.40 -20.58
N VAL A 133 -1.25 6.41 -19.80
CA VAL A 133 0.12 6.91 -19.72
C VAL A 133 0.72 6.54 -18.37
N THR A 134 1.88 5.90 -18.38
CA THR A 134 2.59 5.52 -17.16
C THR A 134 3.54 6.63 -16.71
N ARG A 135 3.53 6.94 -15.41
CA ARG A 135 4.46 7.87 -14.76
C ARG A 135 4.92 7.32 -13.41
N ARG A 136 6.08 7.80 -12.95
CA ARG A 136 6.69 7.42 -11.68
C ARG A 136 6.74 8.63 -10.76
N PHE A 137 6.32 8.44 -9.52
CA PHE A 137 6.21 9.48 -8.51
C PHE A 137 6.83 9.02 -7.19
N SER A 138 7.35 9.96 -6.41
CA SER A 138 7.77 9.68 -5.05
C SER A 138 6.56 9.40 -4.16
N LYS A 139 6.70 8.52 -3.18
CA LYS A 139 5.70 8.33 -2.11
C LYS A 139 5.37 9.61 -1.36
N ALA A 140 6.29 10.58 -1.37
CA ALA A 140 6.12 11.89 -0.77
C ALA A 140 5.44 12.92 -1.70
N ASP A 141 5.25 12.62 -2.98
CA ASP A 141 4.54 13.51 -3.90
C ASP A 141 3.06 13.60 -3.49
N THR A 142 2.50 14.80 -3.62
CA THR A 142 1.11 15.09 -3.26
C THR A 142 0.15 14.77 -4.39
N ILE A 143 -1.12 14.57 -4.06
CA ILE A 143 -2.20 14.43 -5.05
C ILE A 143 -2.26 15.64 -6.00
N ASP A 144 -2.06 16.85 -5.50
CA ASP A 144 -1.96 18.07 -6.32
C ASP A 144 -0.81 18.01 -7.35
N THR A 145 0.35 17.48 -6.94
CA THR A 145 1.50 17.30 -7.85
C THR A 145 1.17 16.33 -8.98
N ILE A 146 0.49 15.23 -8.63
CA ILE A 146 0.04 14.23 -9.61
C ILE A 146 -1.00 14.83 -10.54
N GLU A 147 -2.00 15.56 -10.02
CA GLU A 147 -3.02 16.21 -10.84
C GLU A 147 -2.41 17.19 -11.84
N LYS A 148 -1.43 18.01 -11.42
CA LYS A 148 -0.71 18.93 -12.30
C LYS A 148 0.03 18.21 -13.43
N GLU A 149 0.69 17.08 -13.13
CA GLU A 149 1.36 16.27 -14.15
C GLU A 149 0.35 15.62 -15.10
N ILE A 150 -0.78 15.11 -14.59
CA ILE A 150 -1.87 14.57 -15.43
C ILE A 150 -2.42 15.66 -16.36
N ARG A 151 -2.71 16.86 -15.83
CA ARG A 151 -3.18 18.01 -16.62
C ARG A 151 -2.21 18.35 -17.73
N LYS A 152 -0.90 18.35 -17.44
CA LYS A 152 0.15 18.57 -18.44
C LYS A 152 0.17 17.48 -19.51
N ILE A 153 0.05 16.21 -19.14
CA ILE A 153 0.06 15.07 -20.08
C ILE A 153 -1.12 15.13 -21.04
N PHE A 154 -2.31 15.46 -20.54
CA PHE A 154 -3.54 15.50 -21.32
C PHE A 154 -3.94 16.89 -21.80
N ASN A 155 -3.04 17.88 -21.69
CA ASN A 155 -3.25 19.26 -22.12
C ASN A 155 -4.55 19.89 -21.56
N ILE A 156 -4.84 19.64 -20.28
CA ILE A 156 -6.03 20.16 -19.60
C ILE A 156 -5.73 21.57 -19.08
N PRO A 157 -6.49 22.60 -19.49
CA PRO A 157 -6.26 23.98 -19.05
C PRO A 157 -6.42 24.16 -17.53
N SER A 158 -5.67 25.10 -16.94
CA SER A 158 -5.67 25.34 -15.49
C SER A 158 -7.00 25.84 -14.93
N GLU A 159 -7.77 26.56 -15.73
CA GLU A 159 -9.09 27.09 -15.40
C GLU A 159 -10.18 26.01 -15.41
N LYS A 160 -9.90 24.86 -16.03
CA LYS A 160 -10.87 23.76 -16.10
C LYS A 160 -10.89 23.02 -14.77
N GLU A 161 -12.07 22.96 -14.15
CA GLU A 161 -12.29 22.16 -12.96
C GLU A 161 -12.12 20.67 -13.28
N THR A 162 -11.41 19.95 -12.41
CA THR A 162 -11.22 18.50 -12.52
C THR A 162 -11.47 17.77 -11.21
N ARG A 163 -11.72 16.47 -11.30
CA ARG A 163 -11.72 15.53 -10.20
C ARG A 163 -10.77 14.39 -10.51
N LEU A 164 -10.04 13.95 -9.50
CA LEU A 164 -9.15 12.81 -9.61
C LEU A 164 -9.73 11.60 -8.87
N TRP A 165 -9.67 10.44 -9.51
CA TRP A 165 -10.23 9.21 -9.01
C TRP A 165 -9.20 8.09 -9.00
N ASN A 166 -9.11 7.36 -7.90
CA ASN A 166 -8.42 6.07 -7.85
C ASN A 166 -9.38 4.96 -8.33
N LYS A 167 -9.02 4.23 -9.38
CA LYS A 167 -9.80 3.12 -9.92
C LYS A 167 -9.26 1.79 -9.43
N TYR A 168 -10.06 1.06 -8.67
CA TYR A 168 -9.74 -0.30 -8.24
C TYR A 168 -10.17 -1.36 -9.27
N MET A 169 -9.69 -2.58 -9.08
CA MET A 169 -9.93 -3.73 -9.96
C MET A 169 -11.41 -4.06 -10.14
N SER A 170 -12.24 -3.76 -9.14
CA SER A 170 -13.69 -3.98 -9.13
C SER A 170 -14.51 -2.90 -9.87
N ASN A 171 -13.87 -2.00 -10.62
CA ASN A 171 -14.50 -0.80 -11.22
C ASN A 171 -15.12 0.16 -10.18
N THR A 172 -14.71 0.08 -8.91
CA THR A 172 -15.00 1.11 -7.92
C THR A 172 -14.04 2.28 -8.10
N PHE A 173 -14.58 3.48 -7.91
CA PHE A 173 -13.84 4.74 -8.01
C PHE A 173 -13.86 5.42 -6.64
N GLU A 174 -12.69 5.65 -6.08
CA GLU A 174 -12.53 6.41 -4.84
C GLU A 174 -12.02 7.82 -5.17
N PRO A 175 -12.69 8.89 -4.69
CA PRO A 175 -12.26 10.25 -4.96
C PRO A 175 -10.97 10.58 -4.21
N LEU A 176 -10.00 11.17 -4.91
CA LEU A 176 -8.79 11.73 -4.33
C LEU A 176 -8.99 13.23 -4.09
N ASN A 177 -9.75 13.57 -3.04
CA ASN A 177 -10.23 14.92 -2.76
C ASN A 177 -9.34 15.75 -1.81
N LYS A 178 -8.24 15.18 -1.33
CA LYS A 178 -7.27 15.83 -0.44
C LYS A 178 -5.99 16.13 -1.23
N PRO A 179 -5.86 17.33 -1.83
CA PRO A 179 -4.74 17.67 -2.71
C PRO A 179 -3.37 17.65 -2.00
N ASP A 180 -3.37 17.88 -0.69
CA ASP A 180 -2.22 17.88 0.21
C ASP A 180 -1.79 16.48 0.67
N SER A 181 -2.63 15.46 0.49
CA SER A 181 -2.28 14.08 0.84
C SER A 181 -1.19 13.55 -0.09
N THR A 182 -0.24 12.82 0.48
CA THR A 182 0.81 12.17 -0.32
C THR A 182 0.29 10.89 -0.97
N ILE A 183 1.01 10.36 -1.95
CA ILE A 183 0.76 9.02 -2.52
C ILE A 183 0.60 7.97 -1.43
N GLN A 184 1.47 8.01 -0.42
CA GLN A 184 1.39 7.06 0.69
C GLN A 184 0.14 7.28 1.55
N ASP A 185 -0.19 8.52 1.90
CA ASP A 185 -1.34 8.83 2.77
C ASP A 185 -2.68 8.52 2.06
N ALA A 186 -2.71 8.65 0.74
CA ALA A 186 -3.83 8.27 -0.11
C ALA A 186 -3.93 6.74 -0.34
N GLY A 187 -2.98 5.95 0.17
CA GLY A 187 -2.98 4.49 -0.02
C GLY A 187 -2.76 4.07 -1.47
N LEU A 188 -1.98 4.86 -2.23
CA LEU A 188 -1.69 4.55 -3.62
C LEU A 188 -0.50 3.59 -3.75
N TYR A 189 -0.62 2.60 -4.64
CA TYR A 189 0.33 1.50 -4.83
C TYR A 189 0.76 1.34 -6.29
N GLN A 190 1.86 0.60 -6.48
CA GLN A 190 2.44 0.28 -7.78
C GLN A 190 1.38 -0.22 -8.77
N GLY A 191 1.32 0.43 -9.94
CA GLY A 191 0.49 0.05 -11.07
C GLY A 191 -0.98 0.46 -10.98
N GLN A 192 -1.41 1.19 -9.94
CA GLN A 192 -2.78 1.68 -9.83
C GLN A 192 -3.14 2.66 -10.95
N ILE A 193 -4.44 2.70 -11.27
CA ILE A 193 -4.99 3.54 -12.33
C ILE A 193 -5.67 4.76 -11.71
N LEU A 194 -5.17 5.93 -12.06
CA LEU A 194 -5.78 7.21 -11.75
C LEU A 194 -6.51 7.76 -12.97
N VAL A 195 -7.75 8.19 -12.76
CA VAL A 195 -8.61 8.73 -13.80
C VAL A 195 -8.89 10.19 -13.50
N ILE A 196 -8.53 11.08 -14.41
CA ILE A 196 -8.92 12.49 -14.33
C ILE A 196 -10.23 12.71 -15.08
N GLU A 197 -11.16 13.37 -14.40
CA GLU A 197 -12.46 13.76 -14.94
C GLU A 197 -12.48 15.28 -15.03
N GLN A 198 -12.88 15.80 -16.19
CA GLN A 198 -13.03 17.23 -16.42
C GLN A 198 -14.50 17.61 -16.32
N LYS A 199 -14.80 18.76 -15.73
CA LYS A 199 -16.17 19.30 -15.71
C LYS A 199 -16.63 19.66 -17.12
N ASN A 200 -17.89 19.38 -17.42
CA ASN A 200 -18.52 19.70 -18.70
C ASN A 200 -18.77 21.22 -18.81
N GLU A 201 -18.97 21.71 -20.03
CA GLU A 201 -19.26 23.13 -20.30
C GLU A 201 -20.61 23.58 -19.70
N ASP A 202 -21.57 22.65 -19.59
CA ASP A 202 -22.87 22.88 -18.95
C ASP A 202 -22.79 22.90 -17.41
N GLY A 203 -21.59 22.76 -16.85
CA GLY A 203 -21.32 22.73 -15.40
C GLY A 203 -21.58 21.37 -14.74
N THR A 204 -22.04 20.36 -15.49
CA THR A 204 -22.26 19.01 -14.96
C THR A 204 -20.96 18.19 -14.90
N TRP A 205 -21.00 17.11 -14.13
CA TRP A 205 -19.90 16.14 -14.04
C TRP A 205 -20.29 14.86 -14.80
N PRO A 206 -19.41 14.32 -15.67
CA PRO A 206 -19.67 13.07 -16.41
C PRO A 206 -20.18 11.90 -15.56
N ARG A 207 -19.70 11.75 -14.32
CA ARG A 207 -20.12 10.70 -13.36
C ARG A 207 -21.19 11.14 -12.36
N GLY A 208 -21.68 12.38 -12.47
CA GLY A 208 -22.63 12.98 -11.53
C GLY A 208 -21.99 13.51 -10.24
N PRO A 209 -22.81 13.89 -9.24
CA PRO A 209 -22.30 14.40 -7.96
C PRO A 209 -21.52 13.31 -7.21
N SER A 210 -20.41 13.70 -6.59
CA SER A 210 -19.47 12.82 -5.88
C SER A 210 -19.96 12.35 -4.50
N THR A 211 -21.26 12.42 -4.21
CA THR A 211 -21.81 12.00 -2.93
C THR A 211 -21.70 10.48 -2.77
N PRO A 212 -21.24 9.96 -1.62
CA PRO A 212 -21.27 8.53 -1.35
C PRO A 212 -22.70 8.02 -1.55
N LYS A 213 -22.90 7.09 -2.48
CA LYS A 213 -24.19 6.39 -2.59
C LYS A 213 -24.33 5.52 -1.35
N SER A 214 -25.16 5.95 -0.41
CA SER A 214 -25.69 5.06 0.63
C SER A 214 -26.30 3.83 -0.05
N PRO A 215 -25.98 2.60 0.37
CA PRO A 215 -26.55 1.40 -0.22
C PRO A 215 -27.98 1.25 0.29
N GLY A 216 -28.95 1.82 -0.42
CA GLY A 216 -30.35 1.69 -0.02
C GLY A 216 -31.28 2.74 -0.60
N ALA A 217 -31.40 2.81 -1.92
CA ALA A 217 -32.59 3.38 -2.55
C ALA A 217 -32.74 2.76 -3.94
N SER A 218 -33.50 1.67 -4.01
CA SER A 218 -34.04 1.16 -5.26
C SER A 218 -34.99 2.20 -5.85
N ASN A 219 -34.67 2.70 -7.03
CA ASN A 219 -35.55 3.55 -7.82
C ASN A 219 -36.76 2.73 -8.28
N PHE A 220 -37.89 2.86 -7.58
CA PHE A 220 -39.18 2.54 -8.16
C PHE A 220 -39.78 3.79 -8.79
N SER A 221 -40.16 3.61 -10.05
CA SER A 221 -40.76 4.56 -10.98
C SER A 221 -42.06 5.19 -10.47
N THR A 222 -42.13 6.52 -10.60
CA THR A 222 -43.27 7.35 -11.00
C THR A 222 -44.68 6.73 -10.91
N LEU A 223 -45.52 7.28 -10.01
CA LEU A 223 -46.97 7.41 -10.20
C LEU A 223 -47.48 8.75 -9.62
N PRO A 224 -48.54 9.35 -10.19
CA PRO A 224 -48.83 10.78 -10.08
C PRO A 224 -49.59 11.18 -8.81
N LYS A 225 -49.35 12.44 -8.39
CA LYS A 225 -50.08 13.15 -7.34
C LYS A 225 -51.56 13.26 -7.67
N ILE A 226 -52.42 12.80 -6.75
CA ILE A 226 -53.78 13.33 -6.56
C ILE A 226 -54.01 13.46 -5.04
N SER A 227 -54.26 14.68 -4.58
CA SER A 227 -54.97 14.95 -3.32
C SER A 227 -56.42 15.25 -3.69
N PRO A 228 -57.41 14.83 -2.87
CA PRO A 228 -57.89 15.75 -1.83
C PRO A 228 -58.38 15.06 -0.54
N SER A 229 -58.87 15.93 0.35
CA SER A 229 -59.08 15.89 1.79
C SER A 229 -60.28 15.11 2.37
N LEU A 230 -60.14 14.77 3.67
CA LEU A 230 -61.13 14.78 4.78
C LEU A 230 -62.50 14.08 4.62
N SER A 231 -62.78 13.07 5.47
CA SER A 231 -63.87 13.10 6.47
C SER A 231 -64.06 11.75 7.21
N ASN A 232 -64.46 11.86 8.49
CA ASN A 232 -64.86 10.78 9.41
C ASN A 232 -66.24 10.21 9.04
N ASN A 233 -66.46 8.89 9.20
CA ASN A 233 -67.52 8.35 10.09
C ASN A 233 -67.64 6.80 10.09
N TYR A 234 -67.72 6.27 11.30
CA TYR A 234 -68.62 5.22 11.86
C TYR A 234 -68.92 3.87 11.14
N ASN A 235 -68.55 2.81 11.87
CA ASN A 235 -69.26 1.54 12.16
C ASN A 235 -70.01 0.79 11.02
N ASN A 236 -69.62 -0.47 10.76
CA ASN A 236 -70.36 -1.62 11.32
C ASN A 236 -69.72 -2.99 11.03
N ILE A 237 -69.97 -3.88 11.98
CA ILE A 237 -69.57 -5.28 12.11
C ILE A 237 -70.38 -6.16 11.15
N ASN A 238 -69.75 -7.20 10.58
CA ASN A 238 -70.40 -8.52 10.46
C ASN A 238 -69.40 -9.66 10.41
N ASN A 239 -69.53 -10.52 11.42
CA ASN A 239 -68.85 -11.79 11.63
C ASN A 239 -69.43 -12.88 10.70
N ARG A 240 -68.57 -13.78 10.20
CA ARG A 240 -68.86 -15.24 10.15
C ARG A 240 -67.59 -16.07 9.93
N ASN A 241 -67.36 -16.93 10.93
CA ASN A 241 -66.43 -18.06 11.07
C ASN A 241 -66.12 -18.86 9.80
N VAL A 242 -64.90 -19.43 9.68
CA VAL A 242 -64.59 -20.86 9.96
C VAL A 242 -63.10 -21.05 10.37
N LYS A 243 -62.92 -21.93 11.37
CA LYS A 243 -61.75 -22.50 12.09
C LYS A 243 -60.70 -23.13 11.14
N ASN A 244 -59.47 -23.56 11.46
CA ASN A 244 -58.67 -23.88 12.68
C ASN A 244 -57.21 -24.08 12.14
N SER A 245 -56.10 -23.77 12.81
CA SER A 245 -55.40 -24.60 13.81
C SER A 245 -54.05 -23.91 14.11
N ASN A 246 -53.87 -23.26 15.26
CA ASN A 246 -53.23 -23.74 16.51
C ASN A 246 -51.68 -23.84 16.44
N TYR A 247 -50.95 -22.90 17.05
CA TYR A 247 -50.41 -22.87 18.44
C TYR A 247 -49.16 -23.75 18.61
N CYS A 248 -48.17 -23.50 19.48
CA CYS A 248 -47.68 -22.38 20.29
C CYS A 248 -46.31 -22.86 20.83
N LEU A 249 -45.46 -21.91 21.26
CA LEU A 249 -44.30 -22.16 22.13
C LEU A 249 -44.69 -22.89 23.43
N PRO A 250 -43.75 -23.61 24.05
CA PRO A 250 -43.62 -23.55 25.50
C PRO A 250 -42.18 -23.30 26.00
N SER A 251 -42.12 -22.63 27.15
CA SER A 251 -40.95 -22.26 27.95
C SER A 251 -40.69 -23.23 29.11
N TYR A 252 -39.44 -23.19 29.64
CA TYR A 252 -38.93 -23.74 30.92
C TYR A 252 -38.85 -25.29 31.01
N THR A 253 -37.79 -25.92 31.51
CA THR A 253 -37.14 -25.77 32.83
C THR A 253 -35.67 -26.29 32.87
N ALA A 254 -34.95 -25.90 33.92
CA ALA A 254 -33.60 -26.29 34.29
C ALA A 254 -33.48 -27.71 34.86
N TYR A 255 -32.29 -28.34 34.76
CA TYR A 255 -31.51 -28.93 35.87
C TYR A 255 -30.25 -29.71 35.40
N LYS A 256 -29.15 -29.50 36.13
CA LYS A 256 -28.02 -30.39 36.49
C LYS A 256 -27.02 -30.92 35.44
N ASN A 257 -25.77 -30.48 35.68
CA ASN A 257 -24.48 -31.17 35.50
C ASN A 257 -24.55 -32.71 35.60
N TYR A 258 -23.76 -33.41 34.78
CA TYR A 258 -22.68 -34.31 35.22
C TYR A 258 -21.69 -34.64 34.09
N ASP A 259 -20.42 -34.50 34.44
CA ASP A 259 -19.24 -35.31 34.14
C ASP A 259 -18.82 -35.77 32.73
N TYR A 260 -17.51 -35.59 32.57
CA TYR A 260 -16.60 -36.09 31.54
C TYR A 260 -16.61 -37.62 31.44
N SER A 261 -16.65 -38.13 30.21
CA SER A 261 -15.99 -39.37 29.78
C SER A 261 -15.88 -39.44 28.24
N GLU A 262 -14.65 -39.39 27.72
CA GLU A 262 -14.21 -39.98 26.43
C GLU A 262 -14.25 -41.54 26.55
N PRO A 263 -14.12 -42.38 25.48
CA PRO A 263 -13.67 -42.12 24.10
C PRO A 263 -14.44 -42.84 22.95
N GLY A 264 -14.24 -42.43 21.69
CA GLY A 264 -14.23 -43.35 20.52
C GLY A 264 -15.21 -43.14 19.33
N ARG A 265 -14.65 -42.70 18.19
CA ARG A 265 -14.94 -42.98 16.75
C ARG A 265 -16.39 -43.22 16.25
N HIS A 266 -16.93 -42.33 15.39
CA HIS A 266 -17.08 -42.49 13.91
C HIS A 266 -17.89 -41.34 13.25
N ASN A 267 -17.41 -40.90 12.06
CA ASN A 267 -18.09 -40.30 10.90
C ASN A 267 -19.47 -39.62 11.03
N GLU A 268 -19.54 -38.30 10.90
CA GLU A 268 -20.70 -37.58 10.31
C GLU A 268 -20.26 -36.32 9.50
N GLN A 269 -21.12 -35.93 8.56
CA GLN A 269 -20.91 -35.06 7.39
C GLN A 269 -20.60 -33.57 7.65
N PRO A 270 -20.02 -32.84 6.66
CA PRO A 270 -19.55 -31.47 6.82
C PRO A 270 -20.67 -30.43 6.65
N GLY A 271 -20.79 -29.50 7.60
CA GLY A 271 -21.67 -28.34 7.46
C GLY A 271 -21.61 -27.37 8.65
N LEU A 272 -21.19 -26.14 8.37
CA LEU A 272 -21.14 -24.96 9.24
C LEU A 272 -20.34 -25.07 10.55
N CYS A 273 -19.01 -24.95 10.43
CA CYS A 273 -18.15 -24.59 11.55
C CYS A 273 -18.45 -23.16 12.00
N GLY A 274 -19.05 -23.04 13.18
CA GLY A 274 -19.12 -21.82 13.96
C GLY A 274 -17.74 -21.34 14.42
N LEU A 275 -17.70 -20.05 14.71
CA LEU A 275 -16.60 -19.25 15.24
C LEU A 275 -16.20 -19.70 16.66
N SER A 276 -15.42 -20.77 16.78
CA SER A 276 -14.79 -21.16 18.03
C SER A 276 -13.28 -21.29 17.83
N ASN A 277 -12.59 -20.14 17.84
CA ASN A 277 -11.18 -19.99 18.28
C ASN A 277 -10.67 -18.53 18.25
N LEU A 278 -11.52 -17.53 18.50
CA LEU A 278 -11.06 -16.17 18.81
C LEU A 278 -10.89 -16.02 20.31
N GLY A 279 -9.75 -16.50 20.79
CA GLY A 279 -9.37 -16.40 22.20
C GLY A 279 -7.96 -16.89 22.45
N ASN A 280 -6.97 -16.37 21.70
CA ASN A 280 -5.54 -16.42 22.06
C ASN A 280 -4.68 -15.39 21.28
N THR A 281 -5.26 -14.28 20.82
CA THR A 281 -4.55 -13.29 20.00
C THR A 281 -3.76 -12.24 20.79
N CYS A 282 -3.67 -12.35 22.13
CA CYS A 282 -3.09 -11.30 22.98
C CYS A 282 -1.84 -11.69 23.80
N PHE A 283 -1.21 -12.85 23.59
CA PHE A 283 0.02 -13.19 24.34
C PHE A 283 1.23 -13.66 23.52
N MET A 284 1.19 -13.56 22.19
CA MET A 284 2.29 -14.02 21.31
C MET A 284 2.94 -12.89 20.49
N ASN A 285 2.88 -11.64 20.96
CA ASN A 285 3.73 -10.54 20.44
C ASN A 285 4.68 -9.95 21.50
N SER A 286 4.59 -10.39 22.75
CA SER A 286 5.41 -9.86 23.85
C SER A 286 6.76 -10.58 24.03
N ALA A 287 6.98 -11.71 23.35
CA ALA A 287 8.22 -12.50 23.49
C ALA A 287 9.33 -12.13 22.49
N ILE A 288 9.00 -11.47 21.36
CA ILE A 288 10.00 -11.11 20.33
C ILE A 288 10.60 -9.71 20.56
N GLN A 289 9.98 -8.89 21.41
CA GLN A 289 10.49 -7.54 21.74
C GLN A 289 11.52 -7.49 22.88
N LYS A 290 11.94 -8.63 23.47
CA LYS A 290 12.91 -8.65 24.59
C LYS A 290 14.32 -9.18 24.28
N THR A 291 14.62 -9.61 23.05
CA THR A 291 15.96 -10.14 22.69
C THR A 291 16.79 -9.23 21.77
N ARG A 292 16.40 -7.95 21.59
CA ARG A 292 17.21 -6.97 20.83
C ARG A 292 17.84 -5.85 21.66
N LYS A 293 17.92 -6.02 22.98
CA LYS A 293 18.80 -5.25 23.84
C LYS A 293 19.67 -6.24 24.59
N TRP A 294 20.80 -6.64 24.00
CA TRP A 294 22.06 -7.06 24.63
C TRP A 294 22.96 -7.56 23.49
N ASN A 295 23.72 -6.63 22.93
CA ASN A 295 25.09 -6.77 22.42
C ASN A 295 25.59 -5.37 22.05
#